data_AF-A0A7C9KK64-F1
#
_entry.id   AF-A0A7C9KK64-F1
#
_cell.length_a   1.000
_cell.length_b   1.000
_cell.length_c   1.000
_cell.angle_alpha   90.00
_cell.angle_beta   90.00
_cell.angle_gamma   90.00
#
_symmetry.space_group_name_H-M   'P 1'
#
loop_
_entity.id
_entity.type
_entity.pdbx_description
1 polymer ?
#
loop_
_entity_poly.entity_id
_entity_poly.type
_entity_poly.pdbx_seq_one_letter_code
_entity_poly.pdbx_strand_id
1 'polypeptide(L)' 'MDRRETPAEPVVIMPVAEARRRYLLYVAMKLAGLAALFGGVFLVRGGHAAVGLPLMAVGAATMFIRPRMIGLTKGSRRP' A
#
# COMPACT_ATOMS: atom_id res chain seq x y z
N MET A 1 39.31 -22.61 -12.87
CA MET A 1 38.25 -21.58 -12.85
C MET A 1 36.92 -22.30 -12.76
N ASP A 2 36.41 -22.48 -11.54
CA ASP A 2 35.21 -23.27 -11.27
C ASP A 2 33.99 -22.34 -11.30
N ARG A 3 33.19 -22.47 -12.35
CA ARG A 3 32.00 -21.66 -12.62
C ARG A 3 30.89 -22.20 -11.74
N ARG A 4 30.81 -21.73 -10.48
CA ARG A 4 29.69 -22.04 -9.59
C ARG A 4 28.39 -21.57 -10.25
N GLU A 5 27.72 -22.51 -10.89
CA GLU A 5 26.33 -22.41 -11.33
C GLU A 5 25.51 -22.08 -10.08
N THR A 6 25.20 -20.79 -9.93
CA THR A 6 24.29 -20.33 -8.90
C THR A 6 22.94 -20.91 -9.28
N PRO A 7 22.32 -21.80 -8.48
CA PRO A 7 21.03 -22.35 -8.83
C PRO A 7 20.07 -21.18 -9.02
N ALA A 8 19.53 -21.05 -10.23
CA ALA A 8 18.58 -20.01 -10.60
C ALA A 8 17.46 -20.03 -9.56
N GLU A 9 17.45 -19.01 -8.71
CA GLU A 9 16.48 -18.88 -7.64
C GLU A 9 15.09 -18.94 -8.28
N PRO A 10 14.20 -19.85 -7.86
CA PRO A 10 12.92 -20.02 -8.54
C PRO A 10 12.19 -18.69 -8.40
N VAL A 11 12.06 -17.98 -9.51
CA VAL A 11 11.27 -16.76 -9.59
C VAL A 11 9.87 -17.19 -9.18
N VAL A 12 9.46 -16.84 -7.96
CA VAL A 12 8.10 -17.09 -7.49
C VAL A 12 7.21 -16.09 -8.21
N ILE A 13 6.89 -16.41 -9.47
CA ILE A 13 5.94 -15.67 -10.29
C ILE A 13 4.60 -15.85 -9.61
N MET A 14 4.17 -14.81 -8.90
CA MET A 14 2.86 -14.81 -8.27
C MET A 14 1.79 -14.95 -9.37
N PRO A 15 0.78 -15.82 -9.20
CA PRO A 15 -0.31 -15.94 -10.15
C PRO A 15 -0.93 -14.56 -10.41
N VAL A 16 -1.14 -14.22 -11.68
CA VAL A 16 -1.61 -12.89 -12.11
C VAL A 16 -2.90 -12.47 -11.40
N ALA A 17 -3.80 -13.43 -11.11
CA ALA A 17 -5.03 -13.20 -10.36
C ALA A 17 -4.78 -12.71 -8.92
N GLU A 18 -3.81 -13.31 -8.24
CA GLU A 18 -3.42 -12.97 -6.87
C GLU A 18 -2.75 -11.59 -6.82
N ALA A 19 -1.87 -11.29 -7.78
CA ALA A 19 -1.23 -9.99 -7.92
C ALA A 19 -2.26 -8.87 -8.19
N ARG A 20 -3.23 -9.13 -9.08
CA ARG A 20 -4.30 -8.18 -9.40
C ARG A 20 -5.20 -7.90 -8.21
N ARG A 21 -5.56 -8.92 -7.42
CA ARG A 21 -6.37 -8.76 -6.21
C ARG A 21 -5.66 -7.89 -5.17
N ARG A 22 -4.37 -8.15 -4.90
CA ARG A 22 -3.57 -7.34 -3.97
C ARG A 22 -3.40 -5.90 -4.46
N TYR A 23 -3.27 -5.72 -5.77
CA TYR A 23 -3.18 -4.39 -6.38
C TYR A 23 -4.49 -3.62 -6.25
N LEU A 24 -5.63 -4.27 -6.52
CA LEU A 24 -6.95 -3.67 -6.34
C LEU A 24 -7.20 -3.28 -4.88
N LEU A 25 -6.82 -4.13 -3.92
CA LEU A 25 -6.89 -3.79 -2.49
C LEU A 25 -6.04 -2.56 -2.14
N TYR A 26 -4.82 -2.48 -2.69
CA TYR A 26 -3.96 -1.31 -2.50
C TYR A 26 -4.59 -0.03 -3.06
N VAL A 27 -5.10 -0.08 -4.29
CA VAL A 27 -5.76 1.06 -4.94
C VAL A 27 -7.01 1.47 -4.17
N ALA A 28 -7.85 0.52 -3.75
CA ALA A 28 -9.03 0.82 -2.95
C ALA A 28 -8.67 1.52 -1.63
N MET A 29 -7.61 1.06 -0.94
CA MET A 29 -7.14 1.69 0.29
C MET A 29 -6.60 3.10 0.06
N LYS A 30 -5.91 3.33 -1.06
CA LYS A 30 -5.49 4.67 -1.49
C LYS A 30 -6.70 5.59 -1.74
N LEU A 31 -7.71 5.12 -2.46
CA LEU A 31 -8.91 5.90 -2.73
C LEU A 31 -9.67 6.24 -1.44
N ALA A 32 -9.80 5.28 -0.53
CA ALA A 32 -10.40 5.50 0.79
C ALA A 32 -9.62 6.55 1.61
N GLY A 33 -8.29 6.47 1.63
CA GLY A 33 -7.43 7.47 2.27
C GLY A 33 -7.59 8.87 1.69
N LEU A 34 -7.69 8.97 0.36
CA LEU A 34 -7.91 10.24 -0.33
C LEU A 34 -9.29 10.83 -0.01
N ALA A 35 -10.33 9.98 0.02
CA ALA A 35 -11.67 10.40 0.42
C ALA A 35 -11.72 10.88 1.87
N ALA A 36 -11.01 10.21 2.78
CA ALA A 36 -10.89 10.63 4.18
C ALA A 36 -10.18 11.99 4.32
N LEU A 37 -9.13 12.24 3.54
CA LEU A 37 -8.48 13.55 3.49
C LEU A 37 -9.44 14.64 3.01
N PHE A 38 -10.14 14.41 1.90
CA PHE A 38 -11.12 15.36 1.36
C PHE A 38 -12.26 15.64 2.34
N GLY A 39 -12.83 14.59 2.93
CA GLY A 39 -13.88 14.70 3.95
C GLY A 39 -13.37 15.45 5.18
N GLY A 40 -12.14 15.15 5.62
CA GLY A 40 -11.47 15.87 6.71
C GLY A 40 -11.33 17.36 6.43
N VAL A 41 -10.91 17.77 5.23
CA VAL A 41 -10.81 19.19 4.84
C VAL A 41 -12.16 19.87 4.93
N PHE A 42 -13.20 19.21 4.40
CA PHE A 42 -14.55 19.73 4.41
C PHE A 42 -15.09 19.92 5.84
N LEU A 43 -14.87 18.94 6.72
CA LEU A 43 -15.26 18.99 8.14
C LEU A 43 -14.53 20.10 8.90
N VAL A 44 -13.22 20.26 8.70
CA VAL A 44 -12.45 21.35 9.32
C VAL A 44 -12.97 22.71 8.84
N ARG A 45 -13.25 22.86 7.54
CA ARG A 45 -13.80 24.10 6.97
C ARG A 45 -15.19 24.42 7.52
N GLY A 46 -15.99 23.41 7.86
CA GLY A 46 -17.29 23.55 8.51
C GLY A 46 -17.25 23.79 10.02
N GLY A 47 -16.07 23.95 10.63
CA GLY A 47 -15.91 24.21 12.06
C GLY A 47 -15.82 22.94 12.93
N HIS A 48 -15.86 21.75 12.35
CA HIS A 48 -15.76 20.47 13.06
C HIS A 48 -14.31 19.98 13.16
N ALA A 49 -13.40 20.84 13.64
CA ALA A 49 -11.96 20.54 13.69
C ALA A 49 -11.62 19.28 14.52
N ALA A 50 -12.34 19.05 15.62
CA ALA A 50 -12.16 17.89 16.49
C ALA A 50 -12.40 16.54 15.78
N VAL A 51 -13.22 16.53 14.72
CA VAL A 51 -13.50 15.33 13.92
C VAL A 51 -12.68 15.32 12.62
N GLY A 52 -12.52 16.49 12.00
CA GLY A 52 -11.80 16.62 10.74
C GLY A 52 -10.29 16.35 10.84
N LEU A 53 -9.63 16.80 11.92
CA LEU A 53 -8.18 16.60 12.10
C LEU A 53 -7.80 15.11 12.30
N PRO A 54 -8.46 14.34 13.18
CA PRO A 54 -8.21 12.90 13.27
C PRO A 54 -8.48 12.17 11.95
N LEU A 55 -9.56 12.53 11.26
CA LEU A 55 -9.92 11.91 9.98
C LEU A 55 -8.84 12.16 8.91
N MET A 56 -8.32 13.39 8.85
CA MET A 56 -7.17 13.71 7.99
C MET A 56 -5.92 12.93 8.37
N ALA A 57 -5.60 12.83 9.68
CA ALA A 57 -4.43 12.10 10.14
C ALA A 57 -4.49 10.62 9.74
N VAL A 58 -5.68 10.00 9.87
CA VAL A 58 -5.93 8.63 9.42
C VAL A 58 -5.82 8.53 7.89
N GLY A 59 -6.45 9.44 7.13
CA GLY A 59 -6.34 9.49 5.68
C GLY A 59 -4.90 9.64 5.18
N ALA A 60 -4.13 10.53 5.82
CA ALA A 60 -2.69 10.70 5.56
C ALA A 60 -1.91 9.43 5.89
N ALA A 61 -2.16 8.80 7.05
CA ALA A 61 -1.48 7.57 7.45
C ALA A 61 -1.68 6.43 6.43
N THR A 62 -2.88 6.29 5.86
CA THR A 62 -3.14 5.27 4.82
C THR A 62 -2.34 5.50 3.53
N MET A 63 -1.98 6.75 3.20
CA MET A 63 -1.15 7.06 2.03
C MET A 63 0.31 6.59 2.19
N PHE A 64 0.78 6.46 3.43
CA PHE A 64 2.13 5.98 3.75
C PHE A 64 2.25 4.45 3.74
N ILE A 65 1.15 3.71 3.59
CA ILE A 65 1.19 2.25 3.48
C ILE A 65 1.90 1.88 2.17
N ARG A 66 3.10 1.29 2.30
CA ARG A 66 3.92 0.91 1.14
C ARG A 66 3.38 -0.38 0.50
N PRO A 67 3.43 -0.52 -0.84
CA PRO A 67 3.02 -1.75 -1.53
C PRO A 67 3.84 -2.98 -1.12
N ARG A 68 5.05 -2.76 -0.57
CA ARG A 68 5.90 -3.80 0.04
C ARG A 68 5.24 -4.51 1.23
N MET A 69 4.39 -3.81 2.00
CA MET A 69 3.68 -4.40 3.16
C MET A 69 2.53 -5.33 2.73
N ILE A 70 2.07 -5.19 1.49
CA ILE A 70 0.90 -5.88 0.92
C ILE A 70 1.35 -7.07 0.06
N GLY A 71 2.65 -7.40 0.09
CA GLY A 71 3.23 -8.51 -0.65
C GLY A 71 3.22 -8.33 -2.17
N LEU A 72 2.99 -7.11 -2.69
CA LEU A 72 3.06 -6.80 -4.13
C LEU A 72 4.49 -6.84 -4.67
N THR A 73 5.43 -6.53 -3.80
CA THR A 73 6.87 -6.60 -4.06
C THR A 73 7.44 -7.55 -3.01
N LYS A 74 7.47 -8.85 -3.33
CA LYS A 74 8.53 -9.70 -2.79
C LYS A 74 9.83 -9.12 -3.34
N GLY A 75 10.35 -8.09 -2.68
CA GLY A 75 11.78 -7.85 -2.77
C GLY A 75 12.41 -9.15 -2.33
N SER A 76 13.22 -9.73 -3.20
CA SER A 76 14.23 -10.71 -2.85
C SER A 76 14.94 -10.24 -1.57
N ARG A 77 14.40 -10.66 -0.43
CA ARG A 77 15.11 -10.71 0.83
C ARG A 77 15.18 -12.19 1.11
N ARG A 78 16.32 -12.73 0.70
CA ARG A 78 16.90 -13.91 1.32
C ARG A 78 17.02 -13.72 2.84
N PRO A 79 17.05 -14.84 3.57
CA PRO A 79 16.89 -14.97 5.03
C PRO A 79 17.88 -14.15 5.85
#